data_AF-A0A2V5N343-F1
#
_entry.id   AF-A0A2V5N343-F1
#
_cell.length_a   1.000
_cell.length_b   1.000
_cell.length_c   1.000
_cell.angle_alpha   90.00
_cell.angle_beta   90.00
_cell.angle_gamma   90.00
#
_symmetry.space_group_name_H-M   'P 1'
#
loop_
_entity.id
_entity.type
_entity.pdbx_description
1 polymer ?
#
loop_
_entity_poly.entity_id
_entity_poly.type
_entity_poly.pdbx_seq_one_letter_code
_entity_poly.pdbx_strand_id
1 'polypeptide(L)'
;MNRSASLWHGMMLRRPWNAPCQRPALPCLGSGVRGPPKVRGNLAEPTRLARRYRGVRLTFADLNKLITAAVLWTWFALGADSLQAQTDQGRVEITIIDPATRKPAPARVHLKDSAGKPVRVEHLPYWRDHFVCSGKATLDLPAGPYIYEVERSPEYFLSTGSFVVASNRENAITVELKRFVDMAAEGWWSGELHVHRPVKDIELLMQAEDLHVAPVMTWWNNQNLWTNQPLPGKPLVQFDRNRFYHVMGGEDEREGGALLFFNMSQPLALAGSQREYPSPMKFVEEARRHPGVWIDIEKPFWWDMPVWLASGQVDSIGLANNHMCRDQMYENEA
;
A
#
# COMPACT_ATOMS: atom_id res chain seq x y z
N MET A 1 -7.53 -8.21 -5.26
CA MET A 1 -6.41 -7.62 -4.50
C MET A 1 -6.39 -6.13 -4.77
N ASN A 2 -7.06 -5.37 -3.90
CA ASN A 2 -7.32 -3.95 -4.10
C ASN A 2 -7.20 -3.27 -2.74
N ARG A 3 -6.02 -3.37 -2.10
CA ARG A 3 -5.84 -2.93 -0.71
C ARG A 3 -4.47 -2.29 -0.53
N SER A 4 -4.50 -0.98 -0.43
CA SER A 4 -3.53 -0.16 0.28
C SER A 4 -4.28 1.12 0.58
N ALA A 5 -4.30 1.49 1.85
CA ALA A 5 -4.87 2.74 2.30
C ALA A 5 -4.28 3.90 1.50
N SER A 6 -5.13 4.89 1.21
CA SER A 6 -4.67 6.28 1.16
C SER A 6 -3.81 6.52 2.41
N LEU A 7 -2.62 7.13 2.33
CA LEU A 7 -1.75 7.38 3.49
C LEU A 7 -2.48 8.26 4.53
N TRP A 8 -3.32 7.67 5.37
CA TRP A 8 -4.17 8.35 6.34
C TRP A 8 -3.94 7.79 7.76
N HIS A 9 -3.01 6.85 7.93
CA HIS A 9 -2.77 6.19 9.21
C HIS A 9 -1.47 6.69 9.83
N GLY A 10 -1.57 7.85 10.47
CA GLY A 10 -0.52 8.39 11.32
C GLY A 10 -0.52 7.71 12.69
N MET A 11 0.42 6.81 12.96
CA MET A 11 0.80 6.46 14.32
C MET A 11 1.60 7.62 14.91
N MET A 12 1.30 8.02 16.14
CA MET A 12 2.10 8.97 16.90
C MET A 12 2.88 8.21 17.98
N LEU A 13 4.20 8.17 17.84
CA LEU A 13 5.10 7.60 18.85
C LEU A 13 5.68 8.72 19.69
N ARG A 14 5.52 8.67 21.01
CA ARG A 14 6.16 9.64 21.90
C ARG A 14 7.68 9.39 21.91
N ARG A 15 8.48 10.44 21.71
CA ARG A 15 9.94 10.42 21.88
C ARG A 15 10.26 9.77 23.23
N PRO A 16 11.14 8.75 23.27
CA PRO A 16 11.62 8.29 24.55
C PRO A 16 12.33 9.45 25.25
N TRP A 17 11.90 9.75 26.48
CA TRP A 17 12.75 10.44 27.44
C TRP A 17 13.99 9.56 27.62
N ASN A 18 15.21 10.10 27.56
CA ASN A 18 16.44 9.32 27.75
C ASN A 18 16.42 8.59 29.10
N ALA A 19 15.90 7.36 29.11
CA ALA A 19 15.87 6.46 30.26
C ALA A 19 16.02 5.03 29.71
N PRO A 20 17.08 4.29 30.10
CA PRO A 20 17.27 2.92 29.62
C PRO A 20 16.16 2.02 30.17
N CYS A 21 15.36 1.45 29.27
CA CYS A 21 14.34 0.47 29.61
C CYS A 21 15.03 -0.89 29.83
N GLN A 22 15.38 -1.21 31.08
CA GLN A 22 15.79 -2.56 31.46
C GLN A 22 14.53 -3.42 31.60
N ARG A 23 14.31 -4.34 30.66
CA ARG A 23 13.31 -5.41 30.84
C ARG A 23 13.92 -6.51 31.73
N PRO A 24 13.23 -6.98 32.79
CA PRO A 24 13.68 -8.15 33.53
C PRO A 24 13.42 -9.43 32.71
N ALA A 25 14.44 -10.28 32.60
CA ALA A 25 14.31 -11.63 32.06
C ALA A 25 13.55 -12.52 33.06
N LEU A 26 12.50 -13.20 32.59
CA LEU A 26 11.85 -14.27 33.35
C LEU A 26 12.53 -15.63 33.04
N PRO A 27 12.76 -16.48 34.05
CA PRO A 27 13.50 -17.73 33.87
C PRO A 27 12.66 -18.83 33.21
N CYS A 28 13.30 -19.58 32.30
CA CYS A 28 12.78 -20.79 31.69
C CYS A 28 12.61 -21.91 32.73
N LEU A 29 11.42 -22.50 32.81
CA LEU A 29 11.18 -23.77 33.50
C LEU A 29 11.02 -24.89 32.48
N GLY A 30 11.96 -25.84 32.51
CA GLY A 30 11.92 -27.05 31.72
C GLY A 30 11.25 -28.21 32.46
N SER A 31 10.50 -29.03 31.72
CA SER A 31 10.22 -30.46 31.92
C SER A 31 9.13 -30.83 30.90
N GLY A 32 9.04 -31.98 30.24
CA GLY A 32 9.80 -33.21 30.21
C GLY A 32 9.08 -34.10 29.18
N VAL A 33 9.85 -34.84 28.39
CA VAL A 33 9.38 -35.66 27.27
C VAL A 33 8.57 -36.87 27.76
N ARG A 34 7.43 -37.16 27.14
CA ARG A 34 6.86 -38.53 27.06
C ARG A 34 6.27 -38.79 25.67
N GLY A 35 6.71 -39.91 25.08
CA GLY A 35 6.32 -40.38 23.75
C GLY A 35 4.94 -41.07 23.67
N PRO A 36 4.52 -41.47 22.45
CA PRO A 36 3.13 -41.80 22.15
C PRO A 36 2.82 -43.31 22.29
N PRO A 37 1.54 -43.70 22.44
CA PRO A 37 1.15 -45.09 22.23
C PRO A 37 0.79 -45.38 20.76
N LYS A 38 1.23 -46.56 20.30
CA LYS A 38 0.82 -47.24 19.07
C LYS A 38 -0.47 -48.02 19.30
N VAL A 39 -1.37 -48.04 18.31
CA VAL A 39 -2.32 -49.16 18.11
C VAL A 39 -2.39 -49.50 16.61
N ARG A 40 -2.31 -50.80 16.32
CA ARG A 40 -2.43 -51.45 15.00
C ARG A 40 -3.89 -51.76 14.67
N GLY A 41 -4.24 -51.76 13.39
CA GLY A 41 -5.44 -52.41 12.83
C GLY A 41 -5.31 -52.51 11.31
N ASN A 42 -5.59 -53.68 10.74
CA ASN A 42 -5.12 -54.19 9.45
C ASN A 42 -6.14 -54.02 8.29
N LEU A 43 -5.56 -53.98 7.07
CA LEU A 43 -5.97 -54.63 5.80
C LEU A 43 -7.34 -54.32 5.16
N ALA A 44 -7.30 -53.76 3.94
CA ALA A 44 -7.68 -54.46 2.70
C ALA A 44 -7.28 -53.65 1.44
N GLU A 45 -6.59 -54.30 0.50
CA GLU A 45 -6.48 -53.85 -0.92
C GLU A 45 -7.77 -54.20 -1.70
N PRO A 46 -7.95 -53.67 -2.92
CA PRO A 46 -7.57 -54.47 -4.09
C PRO A 46 -6.89 -53.69 -5.24
N THR A 47 -5.82 -54.31 -5.75
CA THR A 47 -5.54 -54.66 -7.17
C THR A 47 -5.68 -53.61 -8.29
N ARG A 48 -4.55 -53.40 -8.98
CA ARG A 48 -4.42 -52.77 -10.31
C ARG A 48 -5.11 -53.60 -11.40
N LEU A 49 -5.64 -52.92 -12.43
CA LEU A 49 -5.59 -53.38 -13.82
C LEU A 49 -5.54 -52.18 -14.77
N ALA A 50 -4.47 -52.10 -15.56
CA ALA A 50 -4.30 -51.16 -16.65
C ALA A 50 -4.91 -51.72 -17.94
N ARG A 51 -5.62 -50.89 -18.72
CA ARG A 51 -5.69 -51.05 -20.18
C ARG A 51 -6.07 -49.76 -20.92
N ARG A 52 -5.12 -49.32 -21.75
CA ARG A 52 -5.19 -48.60 -23.03
C ARG A 52 -6.54 -47.98 -23.45
N TYR A 53 -6.54 -46.65 -23.63
CA TYR A 53 -7.36 -45.98 -24.64
C TYR A 53 -6.46 -45.48 -25.79
N ARG A 54 -6.81 -45.91 -27.02
CA ARG A 54 -6.34 -45.34 -28.29
C ARG A 54 -7.20 -44.12 -28.64
N GLY A 55 -6.66 -43.23 -29.49
CA GLY A 55 -7.19 -41.93 -29.91
C GLY A 55 -8.64 -41.92 -30.41
N VAL A 56 -9.25 -40.76 -30.63
CA VAL A 56 -9.08 -39.93 -31.84
C VAL A 56 -9.26 -38.43 -31.51
N ARG A 57 -8.51 -37.60 -32.25
CA ARG A 57 -8.50 -36.13 -32.20
C ARG A 57 -9.83 -35.52 -32.68
N LEU A 58 -10.27 -34.48 -31.97
CA LEU A 58 -11.26 -33.51 -32.44
C LEU A 58 -10.60 -32.57 -33.47
N THR A 59 -11.18 -32.51 -34.67
CA THR A 59 -11.09 -31.34 -35.57
C THR A 59 -12.42 -31.23 -36.30
N PHE A 60 -13.26 -30.27 -35.89
CA PHE A 60 -14.37 -29.78 -36.71
C PHE A 60 -13.84 -28.61 -37.54
N ALA A 61 -13.11 -28.94 -38.59
CA ALA A 61 -12.88 -28.04 -39.72
C ALA A 61 -13.83 -28.49 -40.83
N ASP A 62 -14.41 -27.51 -41.51
CA ASP A 62 -15.22 -27.62 -42.73
C ASP A 62 -16.69 -28.06 -42.57
N LEU A 63 -17.54 -27.12 -42.13
CA LEU A 63 -18.89 -27.00 -42.70
C LEU A 63 -19.35 -25.53 -42.63
N ASN A 64 -19.70 -24.97 -43.79
CA ASN A 64 -20.23 -23.63 -44.06
C ASN A 64 -19.23 -22.49 -44.29
N LYS A 65 -18.36 -22.70 -45.29
CA LYS A 65 -18.14 -21.68 -46.32
C LYS A 65 -19.42 -21.55 -47.14
N LEU A 66 -20.15 -20.44 -46.97
CA LEU A 66 -21.10 -19.78 -47.88
C LEU A 66 -22.01 -18.90 -47.01
N ILE A 67 -21.99 -17.58 -47.27
CA ILE A 67 -22.65 -16.44 -46.58
C ILE A 67 -21.67 -15.57 -45.76
N THR A 68 -20.60 -15.12 -46.41
CA THR A 68 -19.81 -13.93 -46.03
C THR A 68 -19.28 -13.30 -47.31
N ALA A 69 -20.14 -12.62 -48.07
CA ALA A 69 -19.76 -11.73 -49.18
C ALA A 69 -21.00 -10.99 -49.71
N ALA A 70 -21.49 -9.95 -48.99
CA ALA A 70 -22.37 -8.90 -49.56
C ALA A 70 -22.83 -7.78 -48.59
N VAL A 71 -22.13 -7.46 -47.48
CA VAL A 71 -22.47 -6.26 -46.66
C VAL A 71 -21.24 -5.41 -46.30
N LEU A 72 -20.07 -5.70 -46.86
CA LEU A 72 -18.81 -5.04 -46.48
C LEU A 72 -18.38 -3.85 -47.35
N TRP A 73 -19.20 -3.34 -48.27
CA TRP A 73 -18.74 -2.34 -49.25
C TRP A 73 -19.76 -1.25 -49.61
N THR A 74 -20.46 -0.66 -48.64
CA THR A 74 -21.19 0.62 -48.83
C THR A 74 -21.36 1.43 -47.53
N TRP A 75 -20.35 1.52 -46.67
CA TRP A 75 -20.27 2.55 -45.61
C TRP A 75 -18.83 3.08 -45.47
N PHE A 76 -18.16 3.30 -46.60
CA PHE A 76 -16.83 3.89 -46.68
C PHE A 76 -16.83 5.12 -47.59
N ALA A 77 -17.79 6.04 -47.36
CA ALA A 77 -17.82 7.36 -48.00
C ALA A 77 -18.82 8.30 -47.30
N LEU A 78 -18.77 8.38 -45.98
CA LEU A 78 -19.19 9.59 -45.26
C LEU A 78 -17.99 9.93 -44.40
N GLY A 79 -17.29 11.00 -44.77
CA GLY A 79 -16.16 11.52 -44.04
C GLY A 79 -16.56 11.70 -42.59
N ALA A 80 -16.04 10.83 -41.72
CA ALA A 80 -15.73 11.27 -40.39
C ALA A 80 -14.57 12.25 -40.58
N ASP A 81 -14.90 13.52 -40.81
CA ASP A 81 -14.08 14.59 -40.30
C ASP A 81 -13.95 14.27 -38.82
N SER A 82 -12.82 13.66 -38.47
CA SER A 82 -12.35 13.67 -37.11
C SER A 82 -12.18 15.14 -36.79
N LEU A 83 -13.22 15.75 -36.23
CA LEU A 83 -13.09 16.86 -35.34
C LEU A 83 -12.13 16.37 -34.26
N GLN A 84 -10.83 16.56 -34.51
CA GLN A 84 -9.92 16.88 -33.43
C GLN A 84 -10.58 18.08 -32.78
N ALA A 85 -11.39 17.81 -31.74
CA ALA A 85 -11.66 18.79 -30.74
C ALA A 85 -10.27 19.20 -30.28
N GLN A 86 -9.79 20.31 -30.82
CA GLN A 86 -8.63 21.00 -30.29
C GLN A 86 -9.01 21.22 -28.84
N THR A 87 -8.45 20.38 -27.96
CA THR A 87 -8.76 20.45 -26.55
C THR A 87 -8.09 21.73 -26.14
N ASP A 88 -8.92 22.76 -26.03
CA ASP A 88 -8.57 24.08 -25.57
C ASP A 88 -8.04 23.93 -24.14
N GLN A 89 -6.76 23.62 -24.02
CA GLN A 89 -6.09 23.40 -22.75
C GLN A 89 -5.57 24.73 -22.21
N GLY A 90 -5.66 24.90 -20.90
CA GLY A 90 -4.99 25.95 -20.17
C GLY A 90 -3.89 25.34 -19.30
N ARG A 91 -2.79 26.07 -19.17
CA ARG A 91 -1.69 25.70 -18.27
C ARG A 91 -2.05 26.19 -16.87
N VAL A 92 -1.89 25.33 -15.86
CA VAL A 92 -2.23 25.63 -14.47
C VAL A 92 -1.01 25.40 -13.58
N GLU A 93 -0.54 26.43 -12.89
CA GLU A 93 0.44 26.31 -11.82
C GLU A 93 -0.28 26.29 -10.46
N ILE A 94 -0.09 25.20 -9.73
CA ILE A 94 -0.56 25.05 -8.34
C ILE A 94 0.65 25.27 -7.45
N THR A 95 0.57 26.20 -6.50
CA THR A 95 1.55 26.38 -5.43
C THR A 95 0.88 26.18 -4.08
N ILE A 96 1.43 25.31 -3.23
CA ILE A 96 0.92 24.99 -1.90
C ILE A 96 1.91 25.55 -0.89
N ILE A 97 1.48 26.46 -0.04
CA ILE A 97 2.35 27.21 0.87
C ILE A 97 2.01 26.86 2.32
N ASP A 98 3.04 26.60 3.14
CA ASP A 98 2.89 26.63 4.59
C ASP A 98 3.15 28.06 5.10
N PRO A 99 2.15 28.78 5.64
CA PRO A 99 2.30 30.16 6.09
C PRO A 99 3.35 30.36 7.18
N ALA A 100 3.61 29.34 8.01
CA ALA A 100 4.60 29.43 9.08
C ALA A 100 6.02 29.50 8.52
N THR A 101 6.29 28.78 7.43
CA THR A 101 7.61 28.76 6.78
C THR A 101 7.71 29.72 5.60
N ARG A 102 6.57 30.15 5.04
CA ARG A 102 6.43 30.90 3.78
C ARG A 102 7.10 30.22 2.59
N LYS A 103 7.18 28.89 2.61
CA LYS A 103 7.79 28.08 1.54
C LYS A 103 6.76 27.13 0.94
N PRO A 104 6.98 26.69 -0.31
CA PRO A 104 6.24 25.58 -0.86
C PRO A 104 6.33 24.35 0.04
N ALA A 105 5.20 23.70 0.30
CA ALA A 105 5.09 22.55 1.18
C ALA A 105 4.57 21.34 0.39
N PRO A 106 5.27 20.20 0.40
CA PRO A 106 4.76 18.96 -0.19
C PRO A 106 3.38 18.61 0.35
N ALA A 107 2.50 18.12 -0.50
CA ALA A 107 1.13 17.82 -0.11
C ALA A 107 0.46 16.89 -1.12
N ARG A 108 -0.64 16.29 -0.68
CA ARG A 108 -1.56 15.54 -1.52
C ARG A 108 -2.58 16.48 -2.13
N VAL A 109 -2.89 16.28 -3.40
CA VAL A 109 -3.88 17.06 -4.15
C VAL A 109 -4.91 16.11 -4.77
N HIS A 110 -6.16 16.27 -4.34
CA HIS A 110 -7.34 15.74 -5.02
C HIS A 110 -7.82 16.84 -5.96
N LEU A 111 -7.77 16.60 -7.26
CA LEU A 111 -8.23 17.56 -8.27
C LEU A 111 -9.28 16.86 -9.13
N LYS A 112 -10.46 17.44 -9.26
CA LYS A 112 -11.60 16.84 -9.98
C LYS A 112 -12.16 17.84 -10.98
N ASP A 113 -12.55 17.34 -12.16
CA ASP A 113 -13.24 18.13 -13.17
C ASP A 113 -14.72 18.35 -12.81
N SER A 114 -15.47 19.02 -13.69
CA SER A 114 -16.90 19.30 -13.51
C SER A 114 -17.78 18.05 -13.42
N ALA A 115 -17.32 16.90 -13.93
CA ALA A 115 -18.01 15.62 -13.85
C ALA A 115 -17.61 14.85 -12.57
N GLY A 116 -16.76 15.42 -11.71
CA GLY A 116 -16.23 14.78 -10.52
C GLY A 116 -15.11 13.77 -10.83
N LYS A 117 -14.62 13.71 -12.07
CA LYS A 117 -13.57 12.78 -12.45
C LYS A 117 -12.22 13.27 -11.93
N PRO A 118 -11.46 12.42 -11.21
CA PRO A 118 -10.12 12.78 -10.76
C PRO A 118 -9.15 13.04 -11.91
N VAL A 119 -8.33 14.08 -11.76
CA VAL A 119 -7.24 14.42 -12.68
C VAL A 119 -6.02 13.59 -12.32
N ARG A 120 -5.52 12.82 -13.30
CA ARG A 120 -4.29 12.03 -13.17
C ARG A 120 -3.12 12.75 -13.81
N VAL A 121 -1.99 12.79 -13.09
CA VAL A 121 -0.76 13.44 -13.53
C VAL A 121 0.35 12.38 -13.61
N GLU A 122 0.76 12.00 -14.82
CA GLU A 122 1.60 10.80 -15.01
C GLU A 122 2.97 10.85 -14.34
N HIS A 123 3.57 12.03 -14.25
CA HIS A 123 4.92 12.21 -13.69
C HIS A 123 4.93 12.41 -12.16
N LEU A 124 3.77 12.39 -11.51
CA LEU A 124 3.64 12.53 -10.06
C LEU A 124 3.10 11.23 -9.46
N PRO A 125 3.50 10.86 -8.22
CA PRO A 125 2.92 9.72 -7.54
C PRO A 125 1.40 9.88 -7.46
N TYR A 126 0.68 8.95 -8.07
CA TYR A 126 -0.78 8.95 -8.15
C TYR A 126 -1.35 7.72 -7.46
N TRP A 127 -2.41 7.90 -6.67
CA TRP A 127 -3.14 6.79 -6.07
C TRP A 127 -4.64 7.10 -6.09
N ARG A 128 -5.41 6.25 -6.78
CA ARG A 128 -6.88 6.32 -6.94
C ARG A 128 -7.41 7.63 -7.51
N ASP A 129 -7.49 8.67 -6.70
CA ASP A 129 -8.16 9.94 -6.98
C ASP A 129 -7.29 11.17 -6.68
N HIS A 130 -6.03 10.98 -6.31
CA HIS A 130 -5.11 12.06 -5.98
C HIS A 130 -3.71 11.83 -6.51
N PHE A 131 -2.97 12.92 -6.64
CA PHE A 131 -1.52 12.92 -6.82
C PHE A 131 -0.82 13.62 -5.66
N VAL A 132 0.49 13.39 -5.53
CA VAL A 132 1.35 14.07 -4.56
C VAL A 132 2.36 14.94 -5.29
N CYS A 133 2.59 16.17 -4.81
CA CYS A 133 3.58 17.07 -5.36
C CYS A 133 4.49 17.65 -4.27
N SER A 134 5.62 18.22 -4.67
CA SER A 134 6.62 18.84 -3.76
C SER A 134 6.24 20.24 -3.27
N GLY A 135 4.94 20.58 -3.34
CA GLY A 135 4.39 21.90 -3.05
C GLY A 135 4.21 22.78 -4.28
N LYS A 136 4.61 22.29 -5.46
CA LYS A 136 4.27 22.88 -6.75
C LYS A 136 3.88 21.80 -7.76
N ALA A 137 2.91 22.09 -8.61
CA ALA A 137 2.56 21.27 -9.75
C ALA A 137 2.19 22.14 -10.95
N THR A 138 2.62 21.74 -12.16
CA THR A 138 2.23 22.38 -13.41
C THR A 138 1.47 21.38 -14.26
N LEU A 139 0.24 21.73 -14.63
CA LEU A 139 -0.70 20.84 -15.30
C LEU A 139 -1.24 21.49 -16.56
N ASP A 140 -1.34 20.73 -17.64
CA ASP A 140 -2.10 21.12 -18.83
C ASP A 140 -3.49 20.48 -18.73
N LEU A 141 -4.51 21.33 -18.51
CA LEU A 141 -5.87 20.90 -18.23
C LEU A 141 -6.83 21.41 -19.31
N PRO A 142 -7.82 20.62 -19.74
CA PRO A 142 -8.92 21.13 -20.54
C PRO A 142 -9.59 22.34 -19.88
N ALA A 143 -9.97 23.34 -20.69
CA ALA A 143 -10.73 24.48 -20.21
C ALA A 143 -12.03 24.04 -19.53
N GLY A 144 -12.35 24.68 -18.40
CA GLY A 144 -13.52 24.32 -17.61
C GLY A 144 -13.32 24.50 -16.11
N PRO A 145 -14.37 24.29 -15.30
CA PRO A 145 -14.30 24.40 -13.86
C PRO A 145 -13.71 23.13 -13.22
N TYR A 146 -12.91 23.33 -12.17
CA TYR A 146 -12.30 22.30 -11.36
C TYR A 146 -12.51 22.59 -9.87
N ILE A 147 -12.59 21.53 -9.07
CA ILE A 147 -12.55 21.59 -7.62
C ILE A 147 -11.30 20.89 -7.11
N TYR A 148 -10.73 21.41 -6.03
CA TYR A 148 -9.58 20.81 -5.38
C TYR A 148 -9.78 20.63 -3.88
N GLU A 149 -9.10 19.61 -3.36
CA GLU A 149 -8.89 19.37 -1.94
C GLU A 149 -7.39 19.10 -1.75
N VAL A 150 -6.75 19.81 -0.81
CA VAL A 150 -5.32 19.68 -0.50
C VAL A 150 -5.17 19.25 0.95
N GLU A 151 -4.41 18.17 1.14
CA GLU A 151 -4.17 17.51 2.41
C GLU A 151 -2.66 17.44 2.72
N ARG A 152 -2.31 17.64 3.98
CA ARG A 152 -0.95 17.46 4.51
C ARG A 152 -1.06 16.99 5.96
N SER A 153 -0.90 15.70 6.25
CA SER A 153 -0.96 15.16 7.62
C SER A 153 -2.32 15.33 8.33
N PRO A 154 -2.65 14.51 9.35
CA PRO A 154 -3.77 14.78 10.24
C PRO A 154 -3.59 16.04 11.12
N GLU A 155 -2.48 16.77 11.02
CA GLU A 155 -2.19 17.98 11.81
C GLU A 155 -2.63 19.30 11.14
N TYR A 156 -3.11 19.22 9.89
CA TYR A 156 -3.58 20.38 9.11
C TYR A 156 -5.06 20.24 8.75
N PHE A 157 -5.74 21.39 8.64
CA PHE A 157 -7.09 21.42 8.08
C PHE A 157 -7.07 21.09 6.59
N LEU A 158 -8.10 20.38 6.13
CA LEU A 158 -8.38 20.20 4.70
C LEU A 158 -8.55 21.57 4.02
N SER A 159 -7.74 21.84 3.01
CA SER A 159 -7.84 23.06 2.22
C SER A 159 -8.63 22.78 0.94
N THR A 160 -9.74 23.47 0.73
CA THR A 160 -10.63 23.23 -0.43
C THR A 160 -10.85 24.50 -1.23
N GLY A 161 -11.17 24.33 -2.51
CA GLY A 161 -11.53 25.44 -3.38
C GLY A 161 -11.89 25.01 -4.79
N SER A 162 -12.08 26.00 -5.65
CA SER A 162 -12.38 25.78 -7.07
C SER A 162 -11.71 26.85 -7.92
N PHE A 163 -11.50 26.54 -9.20
CA PHE A 163 -11.00 27.48 -10.20
C PHE A 163 -11.53 27.11 -11.58
N VAL A 164 -11.44 28.05 -12.51
CA VAL A 164 -11.81 27.84 -13.92
C VAL A 164 -10.55 27.95 -14.76
N VAL A 165 -10.27 26.91 -15.54
CA VAL A 165 -9.18 26.91 -16.51
C VAL A 165 -9.66 27.64 -17.76
N ALA A 166 -9.02 28.75 -18.09
CA ALA A 166 -9.23 29.44 -19.36
C ALA A 166 -8.40 28.79 -20.47
N SER A 167 -9.02 28.62 -21.64
CA SER A 167 -8.40 28.10 -22.87
C SER A 167 -7.15 28.90 -23.27
N ASN A 168 -6.04 28.23 -23.57
CA ASN A 168 -4.80 28.81 -24.06
C ASN A 168 -4.25 29.94 -23.16
N ARG A 169 -4.51 29.87 -21.85
CA ARG A 169 -4.04 30.82 -20.84
C ARG A 169 -3.22 30.10 -19.77
N GLU A 170 -2.34 30.86 -19.13
CA GLU A 170 -1.75 30.47 -17.85
C GLU A 170 -2.70 30.84 -16.72
N ASN A 171 -2.88 29.90 -15.79
CA ASN A 171 -3.69 30.03 -14.60
C ASN A 171 -2.77 29.72 -13.42
N ALA A 172 -2.85 30.51 -12.35
CA ALA A 172 -2.06 30.27 -11.14
C ALA A 172 -3.00 30.20 -9.93
N ILE A 173 -2.86 29.14 -9.14
CA ILE A 173 -3.57 29.00 -7.87
C ILE A 173 -2.56 28.84 -6.74
N THR A 174 -2.82 29.55 -5.64
CA THR A 174 -2.06 29.41 -4.40
C THR A 174 -2.99 28.85 -3.33
N VAL A 175 -2.57 27.75 -2.70
CA VAL A 175 -3.30 27.11 -1.60
C VAL A 175 -2.49 27.29 -0.33
N GLU A 176 -3.05 28.01 0.63
CA GLU A 176 -2.42 28.22 1.94
C GLU A 176 -2.88 27.14 2.91
N LEU A 177 -1.91 26.39 3.45
CA LEU A 177 -2.18 25.37 4.45
C LEU A 177 -2.45 25.99 5.82
N LYS A 178 -3.29 25.33 6.63
CA LYS A 178 -3.56 25.75 8.01
C LYS A 178 -3.33 24.61 8.99
N ARG A 179 -2.17 24.62 9.64
CA ARG A 179 -1.84 23.71 10.75
C ARG A 179 -2.69 24.07 11.97
N PHE A 180 -3.21 23.06 12.69
CA PHE A 180 -3.96 23.28 13.93
C PHE A 180 -3.31 22.67 15.16
N VAL A 181 -2.35 21.77 14.97
CA VAL A 181 -1.52 21.19 16.04
C VAL A 181 -0.12 20.88 15.50
N ASP A 182 0.90 20.92 16.37
CA ASP A 182 2.27 20.51 16.06
C ASP A 182 2.66 19.39 17.03
N MET A 183 2.38 18.16 16.63
CA MET A 183 2.63 17.01 17.50
C MET A 183 4.12 16.72 17.62
N ALA A 184 4.92 17.09 16.61
CA ALA A 184 6.36 16.99 16.68
C ALA A 184 6.97 17.92 17.73
N ALA A 185 6.44 19.14 17.88
CA ALA A 185 6.81 20.07 18.95
C ALA A 185 6.44 19.53 20.35
N GLU A 186 5.39 18.72 20.44
CA GLU A 186 5.02 17.98 21.66
C GLU A 186 5.84 16.69 21.88
N GLY A 187 6.78 16.41 20.99
CA GLY A 187 7.68 15.27 21.09
C GLY A 187 7.08 13.97 20.54
N TRP A 188 6.02 14.02 19.73
CA TRP A 188 5.53 12.87 19.00
C TRP A 188 6.25 12.68 17.66
N TRP A 189 6.18 11.48 17.10
CA TRP A 189 6.63 11.12 15.76
C TRP A 189 5.44 10.58 14.99
N SER A 190 5.03 11.27 13.93
CA SER A 190 4.10 10.76 12.94
C SER A 190 4.74 9.59 12.15
N GLY A 191 3.97 8.57 11.83
CA GLY A 191 4.45 7.49 10.98
C GLY A 191 3.31 6.67 10.37
N GLU A 192 3.60 5.99 9.27
CA GLU A 192 2.68 5.05 8.62
C GLU A 192 3.35 3.68 8.65
N LEU A 193 2.67 2.67 9.20
CA LEU A 193 3.24 1.35 9.43
C LEU A 193 2.87 0.33 8.35
N HIS A 194 1.93 0.67 7.45
CA HIS A 194 1.44 -0.23 6.41
C HIS A 194 1.63 0.39 5.00
N VAL A 195 2.89 0.53 4.56
CA VAL A 195 3.23 1.19 3.28
C VAL A 195 3.49 0.21 2.14
N HIS A 196 2.55 0.08 1.20
CA HIS A 196 2.77 -0.60 -0.11
C HIS A 196 2.95 0.41 -1.24
N ARG A 197 4.01 1.21 -1.18
CA ARG A 197 4.33 2.23 -2.20
C ARG A 197 5.71 1.98 -2.81
N PRO A 198 5.94 2.37 -4.08
CA PRO A 198 7.27 2.23 -4.68
C PRO A 198 8.33 2.96 -3.86
N VAL A 199 9.45 2.29 -3.57
CA VAL A 199 10.54 2.83 -2.74
C VAL A 199 11.00 4.22 -3.22
N LYS A 200 11.07 4.41 -4.54
CA LYS A 200 11.47 5.68 -5.17
C LYS A 200 10.56 6.87 -4.85
N ASP A 201 9.31 6.62 -4.45
CA ASP A 201 8.33 7.68 -4.16
C ASP A 201 8.26 8.01 -2.66
N ILE A 202 8.84 7.18 -1.79
CA ILE A 202 8.63 7.21 -0.33
C ILE A 202 9.01 8.55 0.28
N GLU A 203 10.13 9.15 -0.13
CA GLU A 203 10.59 10.42 0.44
C GLU A 203 9.59 11.54 0.20
N LEU A 204 9.06 11.65 -1.03
CA LEU A 204 8.05 12.65 -1.38
C LEU A 204 6.72 12.37 -0.66
N LEU A 205 6.30 11.11 -0.59
CA LEU A 205 5.07 10.71 0.11
C LEU A 205 5.15 11.05 1.60
N MET A 206 6.25 10.72 2.26
CA MET A 206 6.47 11.05 3.67
C MET A 206 6.53 12.56 3.90
N GLN A 207 7.15 13.34 3.00
CA GLN A 207 7.15 14.80 3.11
C GLN A 207 5.75 15.40 2.94
N ALA A 208 4.94 14.84 2.05
CA ALA A 208 3.59 15.31 1.77
C ALA A 208 2.61 15.01 2.91
N GLU A 209 2.79 13.88 3.59
CA GLU A 209 2.00 13.48 4.74
C GLU A 209 2.63 13.89 6.08
N ASP A 210 3.71 14.68 6.03
CA ASP A 210 4.51 15.08 7.17
C ASP A 210 4.90 13.92 8.12
N LEU A 211 5.20 12.74 7.56
CA LEU A 211 5.55 11.52 8.28
C LEU A 211 7.05 11.47 8.65
N HIS A 212 7.35 11.04 9.87
CA HIS A 212 8.72 10.81 10.32
C HIS A 212 9.17 9.34 10.26
N VAL A 213 8.25 8.38 10.30
CA VAL A 213 8.58 6.94 10.31
C VAL A 213 7.77 6.17 9.27
N ALA A 214 8.41 5.34 8.45
CA ALA A 214 7.72 4.47 7.50
C ALA A 214 8.49 3.16 7.21
N PRO A 215 8.12 2.02 7.82
CA PRO A 215 8.51 0.71 7.28
C PRO A 215 7.78 0.46 5.95
N VAL A 216 8.55 0.22 4.89
CA VAL A 216 8.04 0.00 3.53
C VAL A 216 7.94 -1.50 3.27
N MET A 217 6.73 -1.96 2.94
CA MET A 217 6.44 -3.35 2.62
C MET A 217 7.00 -3.67 1.24
N THR A 218 8.13 -4.37 1.19
CA THR A 218 8.80 -4.76 -0.07
C THR A 218 8.73 -6.25 -0.35
N TRP A 219 8.18 -7.03 0.58
CA TRP A 219 7.89 -8.44 0.42
C TRP A 219 6.66 -8.83 1.24
N TRP A 220 5.78 -9.65 0.67
CA TRP A 220 4.56 -10.13 1.32
C TRP A 220 4.06 -11.37 0.58
N ASN A 221 3.63 -12.39 1.32
CA ASN A 221 3.16 -13.69 0.81
C ASN A 221 3.93 -14.21 -0.44
N ASN A 222 3.42 -13.93 -1.65
CA ASN A 222 3.96 -14.40 -2.93
C ASN A 222 4.69 -13.30 -3.75
N GLN A 223 4.86 -12.11 -3.19
CA GLN A 223 5.56 -10.98 -3.80
C GLN A 223 6.81 -10.66 -2.99
N ASN A 224 7.92 -10.51 -3.68
CA ASN A 224 9.18 -10.13 -3.04
C ASN A 224 10.01 -9.34 -4.03
N LEU A 225 10.16 -8.04 -3.75
CA LEU A 225 10.93 -7.13 -4.57
C LEU A 225 12.39 -7.61 -4.73
N TRP A 226 12.92 -8.35 -3.74
CA TRP A 226 14.31 -8.75 -3.65
C TRP A 226 14.65 -10.11 -4.28
N THR A 227 13.69 -10.80 -4.92
CA THR A 227 13.97 -12.13 -5.52
C THR A 227 15.04 -12.08 -6.62
N ASN A 228 15.03 -11.02 -7.44
CA ASN A 228 15.92 -10.89 -8.61
C ASN A 228 16.88 -9.69 -8.51
N GLN A 229 17.09 -9.18 -7.30
CA GLN A 229 17.95 -8.03 -7.05
C GLN A 229 18.64 -8.17 -5.69
N PRO A 230 19.85 -7.62 -5.51
CA PRO A 230 20.55 -7.72 -4.23
C PRO A 230 19.76 -7.02 -3.12
N LEU A 231 19.87 -7.56 -1.91
CA LEU A 231 19.38 -6.88 -0.71
C LEU A 231 20.11 -5.53 -0.53
N PRO A 232 19.43 -4.50 -0.02
CA PRO A 232 20.04 -3.20 0.19
C PRO A 232 21.07 -3.29 1.33
N GLY A 233 22.29 -2.81 1.09
CA GLY A 233 23.35 -2.80 2.13
C GLY A 233 23.04 -1.89 3.32
N LYS A 234 22.13 -0.93 3.17
CA LYS A 234 21.60 -0.06 4.22
C LYS A 234 20.07 0.00 4.09
N PRO A 235 19.32 -0.88 4.78
CA PRO A 235 17.87 -0.92 4.65
C PRO A 235 17.17 0.25 5.35
N LEU A 236 17.82 0.87 6.35
CA LEU A 236 17.37 2.10 6.98
C LEU A 236 17.88 3.32 6.22
N VAL A 237 16.98 4.17 5.77
CA VAL A 237 17.29 5.46 5.14
C VAL A 237 16.84 6.59 6.04
N GLN A 238 17.74 7.52 6.31
CA GLN A 238 17.44 8.79 6.97
C GLN A 238 17.53 9.91 5.94
N PHE A 239 16.50 10.74 5.88
CA PHE A 239 16.44 11.91 5.00
C PHE A 239 15.74 13.07 5.71
N ASP A 240 15.83 14.27 5.14
CA ASP A 240 15.20 15.49 5.68
C ASP A 240 15.46 15.69 7.20
N ARG A 241 16.69 15.36 7.62
CA ARG A 241 17.21 15.39 9.01
C ARG A 241 16.58 14.37 9.97
N ASN A 242 15.27 14.24 10.03
CA ASN A 242 14.58 13.44 11.05
C ASN A 242 13.43 12.58 10.50
N ARG A 243 13.51 12.19 9.23
CA ARG A 243 12.60 11.22 8.63
C ARG A 243 13.34 9.92 8.35
N PHE A 244 12.71 8.80 8.68
CA PHE A 244 13.30 7.48 8.61
C PHE A 244 12.32 6.53 7.91
N TYR A 245 12.78 5.87 6.85
CA TYR A 245 12.06 4.74 6.28
C TYR A 245 12.95 3.51 6.22
N HIS A 246 12.33 2.34 6.36
CA HIS A 246 13.01 1.06 6.33
C HIS A 246 12.49 0.22 5.18
N VAL A 247 13.34 -0.15 4.22
CA VAL A 247 12.91 -0.83 2.99
C VAL A 247 12.79 -2.35 3.11
N MET A 248 13.01 -2.92 4.29
CA MET A 248 12.85 -4.36 4.54
C MET A 248 11.62 -4.67 5.41
N GLY A 249 10.56 -3.84 5.33
CA GLY A 249 9.28 -4.22 5.91
C GLY A 249 8.67 -5.37 5.11
N GLY A 250 7.93 -6.25 5.78
CA GLY A 250 7.11 -7.24 5.09
C GLY A 250 5.89 -7.68 5.86
N GLU A 251 5.03 -8.40 5.16
CA GLU A 251 3.68 -8.73 5.61
C GLU A 251 3.38 -10.22 5.37
N ASP A 252 2.86 -10.90 6.40
CA ASP A 252 2.18 -12.19 6.27
C ASP A 252 0.67 -11.97 6.47
N GLU A 253 -0.06 -11.70 5.37
CA GLU A 253 -1.52 -11.56 5.37
C GLU A 253 -2.19 -12.84 4.87
N ARG A 254 -2.93 -13.52 5.76
CA ARG A 254 -3.64 -14.79 5.48
C ARG A 254 -4.96 -14.82 6.25
N GLU A 255 -5.62 -15.99 6.31
CA GLU A 255 -6.99 -16.07 6.83
C GLU A 255 -7.14 -15.61 8.28
N GLY A 256 -6.17 -15.95 9.12
CA GLY A 256 -6.16 -15.53 10.52
C GLY A 256 -5.93 -14.02 10.72
N GLY A 257 -5.49 -13.32 9.66
CA GLY A 257 -5.18 -11.90 9.63
C GLY A 257 -3.78 -11.59 9.10
N ALA A 258 -3.31 -10.38 9.39
CA ALA A 258 -2.01 -9.88 8.97
C ALA A 258 -1.06 -9.56 10.13
N LEU A 259 0.18 -10.04 9.99
CA LEU A 259 1.33 -9.64 10.81
C LEU A 259 2.33 -8.87 9.95
N LEU A 260 2.81 -7.75 10.48
CA LEU A 260 3.85 -6.94 9.86
C LEU A 260 5.18 -7.14 10.57
N PHE A 261 6.26 -7.25 9.79
CA PHE A 261 7.61 -7.48 10.27
C PHE A 261 8.50 -6.29 9.88
N PHE A 262 8.96 -5.53 10.87
CA PHE A 262 9.84 -4.38 10.66
C PHE A 262 11.26 -4.65 11.15
N ASN A 263 12.21 -3.81 10.72
CA ASN A 263 13.64 -3.91 11.04
C ASN A 263 14.30 -5.24 10.64
N MET A 264 13.73 -5.93 9.65
CA MET A 264 14.30 -7.18 9.14
C MET A 264 15.58 -6.93 8.34
N SER A 265 16.53 -7.86 8.38
CA SER A 265 17.73 -7.81 7.52
C SER A 265 17.52 -8.47 6.16
N GLN A 266 16.52 -9.33 6.05
CA GLN A 266 16.17 -10.09 4.86
C GLN A 266 14.69 -10.51 4.90
N PRO A 267 14.05 -10.81 3.75
CA PRO A 267 12.69 -11.31 3.69
C PRO A 267 12.52 -12.67 4.37
N LEU A 268 11.34 -12.93 4.94
CA LEU A 268 10.93 -14.29 5.31
C LEU A 268 10.48 -15.08 4.09
N ALA A 269 10.67 -16.39 4.11
CA ALA A 269 10.26 -17.29 3.03
C ALA A 269 8.76 -17.64 3.11
N LEU A 270 7.89 -16.65 2.86
CA LEU A 270 6.43 -16.81 2.93
C LEU A 270 5.83 -17.55 1.72
N ALA A 271 6.52 -17.55 0.58
CA ALA A 271 6.02 -18.10 -0.67
C ALA A 271 5.64 -19.60 -0.53
N GLY A 272 4.48 -19.95 -1.09
CA GLY A 272 3.93 -21.32 -0.99
C GLY A 272 3.15 -21.61 0.30
N SER A 273 3.00 -20.63 1.19
CA SER A 273 2.06 -20.72 2.31
C SER A 273 0.61 -20.80 1.81
N GLN A 274 -0.19 -21.60 2.49
CA GLN A 274 -1.62 -21.74 2.30
C GLN A 274 -2.38 -20.85 3.26
N ARG A 275 -3.69 -20.72 2.99
CA ARG A 275 -4.66 -19.91 3.72
C ARG A 275 -4.53 -20.01 5.26
N GLU A 276 -4.33 -21.21 5.79
CA GLU A 276 -4.17 -21.45 7.24
C GLU A 276 -2.89 -22.23 7.62
N TYR A 277 -2.04 -22.58 6.64
CA TYR A 277 -0.87 -23.42 6.88
C TYR A 277 0.38 -22.90 6.17
N PRO A 278 1.56 -22.85 6.83
CA PRO A 278 1.78 -23.14 8.25
C PRO A 278 1.13 -22.07 9.15
N SER A 279 1.00 -22.30 10.45
CA SER A 279 0.57 -21.22 11.36
C SER A 279 1.47 -19.98 11.18
N PRO A 280 0.94 -18.74 11.23
CA PRO A 280 1.74 -17.52 11.22
C PRO A 280 2.85 -17.53 12.28
N MET A 281 2.64 -18.23 13.39
CA MET A 281 3.63 -18.40 14.45
C MET A 281 4.95 -19.01 13.99
N LYS A 282 4.95 -19.83 12.92
CA LYS A 282 6.20 -20.33 12.31
C LYS A 282 7.09 -19.15 11.87
N PHE A 283 6.49 -18.15 11.23
CA PHE A 283 7.20 -16.98 10.72
C PHE A 283 7.53 -15.98 11.83
N VAL A 284 6.69 -15.88 12.86
CA VAL A 284 7.02 -15.14 14.10
C VAL A 284 8.29 -15.71 14.76
N GLU A 285 8.37 -17.03 14.94
CA GLU A 285 9.54 -17.69 15.51
C GLU A 285 10.80 -17.52 14.65
N GLU A 286 10.66 -17.53 13.33
CA GLU A 286 11.75 -17.25 12.40
C GLU A 286 12.21 -15.79 12.50
N ALA A 287 11.27 -14.85 12.47
CA ALA A 287 11.51 -13.42 12.59
C ALA A 287 12.21 -13.07 13.91
N ARG A 288 11.81 -13.68 15.03
CA ARG A 288 12.44 -13.46 16.35
C ARG A 288 13.90 -13.88 16.44
N ARG A 289 14.44 -14.62 15.46
CA ARG A 289 15.88 -14.88 15.35
C ARG A 289 16.66 -13.67 14.83
N HIS A 290 15.99 -12.67 14.28
CA HIS A 290 16.58 -11.42 13.82
C HIS A 290 16.66 -10.40 14.97
N PRO A 291 17.86 -9.94 15.35
CA PRO A 291 18.02 -8.94 16.39
C PRO A 291 17.30 -7.63 16.02
N GLY A 292 16.50 -7.09 16.94
CA GLY A 292 15.83 -5.79 16.76
C GLY A 292 14.58 -5.82 15.89
N VAL A 293 14.12 -7.00 15.46
CA VAL A 293 12.84 -7.16 14.77
C VAL A 293 11.70 -6.59 15.61
N TRP A 294 10.77 -5.92 14.94
CA TRP A 294 9.52 -5.46 15.53
C TRP A 294 8.36 -6.13 14.80
N ILE A 295 7.48 -6.78 15.56
CA ILE A 295 6.35 -7.53 15.01
C ILE A 295 5.06 -6.81 15.41
N ASP A 296 4.33 -6.30 14.42
CA ASP A 296 3.08 -5.57 14.61
C ASP A 296 1.89 -6.43 14.18
N ILE A 297 0.87 -6.45 15.03
CA ILE A 297 -0.45 -6.96 14.66
C ILE A 297 -1.17 -5.85 13.91
N GLU A 298 -1.44 -6.06 12.64
CA GLU A 298 -1.90 -4.98 11.76
C GLU A 298 -3.29 -4.44 12.15
N LYS A 299 -4.20 -5.31 12.63
CA LYS A 299 -5.54 -4.95 13.13
C LYS A 299 -5.92 -5.68 14.42
N PRO A 300 -6.75 -5.07 15.29
CA PRO A 300 -7.15 -5.67 16.55
C PRO A 300 -8.28 -6.69 16.41
N PHE A 301 -8.95 -6.74 15.25
CA PHE A 301 -10.11 -7.62 15.02
C PHE A 301 -9.76 -8.89 14.24
N TRP A 302 -8.47 -9.17 14.04
CA TRP A 302 -8.03 -10.40 13.39
C TRP A 302 -8.34 -11.66 14.21
N TRP A 303 -8.71 -12.76 13.53
CA TRP A 303 -9.09 -14.02 14.18
C TRP A 303 -7.97 -14.63 15.02
N ASP A 304 -6.73 -14.58 14.53
CA ASP A 304 -5.57 -15.15 15.22
C ASP A 304 -4.96 -14.20 16.25
N MET A 305 -5.46 -12.96 16.37
CA MET A 305 -4.96 -11.93 17.29
C MET A 305 -4.82 -12.44 18.74
N PRO A 306 -5.79 -13.16 19.34
CA PRO A 306 -5.65 -13.69 20.70
C PRO A 306 -4.47 -14.66 20.84
N VAL A 307 -4.20 -15.48 19.82
CA VAL A 307 -3.07 -16.43 19.81
C VAL A 307 -1.75 -15.67 19.71
N TRP A 308 -1.67 -14.66 18.84
CA TRP A 308 -0.49 -13.82 18.70
C TRP A 308 -0.17 -13.06 19.98
N LEU A 309 -1.17 -12.47 20.64
CA LEU A 309 -0.99 -11.83 21.95
C LEU A 309 -0.54 -12.82 23.02
N ALA A 310 -1.21 -13.98 23.13
CA ALA A 310 -0.88 -15.01 24.12
C ALA A 310 0.53 -15.58 23.95
N SER A 311 1.09 -15.52 22.74
CA SER A 311 2.48 -15.94 22.48
C SER A 311 3.53 -15.09 23.21
N GLY A 312 3.20 -13.83 23.55
CA GLY A 312 4.17 -12.87 24.07
C GLY A 312 5.26 -12.46 23.06
N GLN A 313 5.09 -12.81 21.78
CA GLN A 313 6.07 -12.59 20.71
C GLN A 313 5.70 -11.46 19.73
N VAL A 314 4.72 -10.62 20.05
CA VAL A 314 4.37 -9.41 19.27
C VAL A 314 4.70 -8.14 20.06
N ASP A 315 4.97 -7.04 19.37
CA ASP A 315 5.47 -5.79 19.96
C ASP A 315 4.44 -4.65 19.95
N SER A 316 3.57 -4.60 18.94
CA SER A 316 2.50 -3.59 18.84
C SER A 316 1.25 -4.11 18.12
N ILE A 317 0.22 -3.28 18.13
CA ILE A 317 -1.03 -3.50 17.42
C ILE A 317 -1.54 -2.20 16.82
N GLY A 318 -1.92 -2.23 15.55
CA GLY A 318 -2.52 -1.12 14.83
C GLY A 318 -3.95 -0.86 15.32
N LEU A 319 -4.24 0.34 15.83
CA LEU A 319 -5.60 0.74 16.22
C LEU A 319 -6.29 1.48 15.06
N ALA A 320 -5.63 2.53 14.57
CA ALA A 320 -6.00 3.22 13.35
C ALA A 320 -5.31 2.55 12.16
N ASN A 321 -5.87 1.41 11.74
CA ASN A 321 -5.31 0.54 10.70
C ASN A 321 -5.79 0.92 9.29
N ASN A 322 -5.24 0.23 8.28
CA ASN A 322 -5.44 0.54 6.86
C ASN A 322 -6.90 0.46 6.37
N HIS A 323 -7.85 -0.02 7.18
CA HIS A 323 -9.28 -0.02 6.85
C HIS A 323 -9.97 1.32 7.09
N MET A 324 -9.40 2.20 7.92
CA MET A 324 -9.94 3.55 8.14
C MET A 324 -9.59 4.47 6.96
N CYS A 325 -10.33 4.39 5.85
CA CYS A 325 -10.07 5.22 4.69
C CYS A 325 -10.59 6.65 4.88
N ARG A 326 -10.20 7.53 3.94
CA ARG A 326 -10.60 8.95 3.89
C ARG A 326 -12.10 9.18 4.09
N ASP A 327 -12.94 8.40 3.41
CA ASP A 327 -14.39 8.58 3.32
C ASP A 327 -15.21 7.37 3.79
N GLN A 328 -14.55 6.29 4.19
CA GLN A 328 -15.23 5.03 4.57
C GLN A 328 -14.36 4.17 5.48
N MET A 329 -14.98 3.22 6.17
CA MET A 329 -14.30 2.09 6.81
C MET A 329 -14.46 0.85 5.93
N TYR A 330 -13.38 0.13 5.64
CA TYR A 330 -13.52 -1.18 4.99
C TYR A 330 -14.14 -2.20 5.95
N GLU A 331 -15.29 -2.73 5.56
CA GLU A 331 -16.12 -3.63 6.39
C GLU A 331 -15.70 -5.10 6.33
N ASN A 332 -14.86 -5.47 5.38
CA ASN A 332 -14.32 -6.83 5.30
C ASN A 332 -13.07 -6.96 6.16
N GLU A 333 -12.71 -8.19 6.47
CA GLU A 333 -11.57 -8.49 7.32
C GLU A 333 -10.28 -8.42 6.49
N ALA A 334 -10.22 -9.09 5.32
CA ALA A 334 -9.05 -9.17 4.42
C ALA A 334 -9.42 -9.09 2.94
#